data_AF-A0A820CNA1-F1
#
_entry.id   AF-A0A820CNA1-F1
#
_cell.length_a   1.000
_cell.length_b   1.000
_cell.length_c   1.000
_cell.angle_alpha   90.00
_cell.angle_beta   90.00
_cell.angle_gamma   90.00
#
_symmetry.space_group_name_H-M   'P 1'
#
loop_
_entity.id
_entity.type
_entity.pdbx_description
1 polymer ?
#
loop_
_entity_poly.entity_id
_entity_poly.type
_entity_poly.pdbx_seq_one_letter_code
_entity_poly.pdbx_strand_id
1 'polypeptide(L)'
;MKVLRIIYYSSYHRRRRKYYLFLLLFIILIVTPYTFYWCVEINAYNSDIKIFKRDVEKFRHETQNDDLERVHPILAKYIQSPYNINILKSYHEEYSVLYIQTNNIAYFDLIARYPELYKSLFNRFRLKQEHIHIITLYPLFYELLIKLKPHLQEKFDRLNLHKYPQDMNIDDDSPLLCGHLRIGRNPSNPKDVVFPHRESMNTTVLKFLLSRPGRVFITTDSGEVQQLARKLFATKNNEPSRLIEINGTIAHIDRDWNYLGCESLEKTILDFHALSYCHLAVISKSSFGHLAAMRRINPYEELYLYCEGIKKINNADDYNSYKYSTC
;
A
#
# COMPACT_ATOMS: atom_id res chain seq x y z
N MET A 1 4.40 -35.44 -8.46
CA MET A 1 4.44 -34.04 -8.92
C MET A 1 3.27 -33.30 -8.29
N LYS A 2 3.50 -32.47 -7.26
CA LYS A 2 2.42 -31.71 -6.59
C LYS A 2 2.20 -30.41 -7.36
N VAL A 3 1.09 -30.32 -8.10
CA VAL A 3 0.68 -29.12 -8.81
C VAL A 3 -0.12 -28.26 -7.83
N LEU A 4 0.41 -27.10 -7.42
CA LEU A 4 -0.38 -26.09 -6.71
C LEU A 4 -1.30 -25.42 -7.72
N ARG A 5 -2.54 -25.89 -7.83
CA ARG A 5 -3.59 -25.25 -8.63
C ARG A 5 -4.25 -24.17 -7.80
N ILE A 6 -3.90 -22.91 -8.07
CA ILE A 6 -4.65 -21.75 -7.58
C ILE A 6 -5.76 -21.52 -8.60
N ILE A 7 -6.98 -22.01 -8.31
CA ILE A 7 -8.15 -21.78 -9.15
C ILE A 7 -8.93 -20.61 -8.55
N TYR A 8 -9.08 -19.52 -9.31
CA TYR A 8 -9.97 -18.42 -9.00
C TYR A 8 -11.18 -18.50 -9.94
N TYR A 9 -12.38 -18.63 -9.38
CA TYR A 9 -13.63 -18.64 -10.13
C TYR A 9 -14.51 -17.47 -9.68
N SER A 10 -15.02 -16.73 -10.67
CA SER A 10 -16.08 -15.74 -10.51
C SER A 10 -17.36 -16.33 -11.12
N SER A 11 -18.33 -16.70 -10.28
CA SER A 11 -19.71 -16.95 -10.70
C SER A 11 -20.65 -15.97 -10.02
N TYR A 12 -21.49 -15.37 -10.84
CA TYR A 12 -22.38 -14.25 -10.55
C TYR A 12 -23.56 -14.67 -9.66
N HIS A 13 -23.70 -14.13 -8.44
CA HIS A 13 -24.97 -13.54 -7.93
C HIS A 13 -24.84 -12.90 -6.52
N ARG A 14 -25.31 -11.64 -6.44
CA ARG A 14 -25.79 -10.85 -5.28
C ARG A 14 -25.09 -10.94 -3.91
N ARG A 15 -24.56 -9.76 -3.54
CA ARG A 15 -24.36 -9.16 -2.20
C ARG A 15 -23.08 -9.51 -1.43
N ARG A 16 -22.19 -8.49 -1.44
CA ARG A 16 -21.18 -8.09 -0.42
C ARG A 16 -20.10 -9.12 -0.10
N ARG A 17 -18.84 -8.84 -0.51
CA ARG A 17 -17.50 -9.23 0.04
C ARG A 17 -16.48 -9.09 -1.12
N LYS A 18 -15.38 -8.31 -1.14
CA LYS A 18 -14.23 -7.93 -0.27
C LYS A 18 -13.06 -8.96 -0.28
N TYR A 19 -11.87 -8.52 -0.72
CA TYR A 19 -10.69 -9.31 -1.20
C TYR A 19 -9.39 -9.04 -0.40
N TYR A 20 -8.35 -9.92 -0.42
CA TYR A 20 -6.87 -9.66 -0.24
C TYR A 20 -5.94 -10.88 -0.53
N LEU A 21 -4.69 -10.67 -1.03
CA LEU A 21 -3.70 -11.69 -1.50
C LEU A 21 -2.20 -11.34 -1.19
N PHE A 22 -1.79 -11.16 0.08
CA PHE A 22 -0.38 -10.80 0.41
C PHE A 22 0.47 -11.95 1.01
N LEU A 23 -0.13 -12.91 1.73
CA LEU A 23 0.64 -13.93 2.47
C LEU A 23 1.10 -15.11 1.60
N LEU A 24 0.34 -15.47 0.54
CA LEU A 24 0.60 -16.68 -0.26
C LEU A 24 1.80 -16.50 -1.21
N LEU A 25 1.93 -15.32 -1.83
CA LEU A 25 3.05 -15.00 -2.74
C LEU A 25 4.41 -15.05 -2.03
N PHE A 26 4.46 -14.69 -0.75
CA PHE A 26 5.68 -14.68 0.05
C PHE A 26 6.15 -16.09 0.46
N ILE A 27 5.22 -16.97 0.90
CA ILE A 27 5.54 -18.37 1.18
C ILE A 27 6.02 -19.07 -0.11
N ILE A 28 5.38 -18.79 -1.25
CA ILE A 28 5.75 -19.37 -2.55
C ILE A 28 7.16 -18.89 -3.00
N LEU A 29 7.51 -17.61 -2.84
CA LEU A 29 8.83 -17.07 -3.25
C LEU A 29 10.00 -17.48 -2.35
N ILE A 30 9.74 -17.81 -1.08
CA ILE A 30 10.75 -18.37 -0.17
C ILE A 30 10.92 -19.88 -0.38
N VAL A 31 9.84 -20.60 -0.72
CA VAL A 31 9.84 -22.07 -0.81
C VAL A 31 10.08 -22.60 -2.22
N THR A 32 9.86 -21.82 -3.29
CA THR A 32 10.03 -22.26 -4.68
C THR A 32 10.92 -21.32 -5.50
N PRO A 33 12.03 -21.81 -6.12
CA PRO A 33 13.00 -20.97 -6.82
C PRO A 33 12.68 -20.69 -8.31
N TYR A 34 11.49 -21.01 -8.82
CA TYR A 34 11.17 -20.91 -10.25
C TYR A 34 10.18 -19.80 -10.60
N THR A 35 10.44 -19.17 -11.75
CA THR A 35 9.74 -18.01 -12.34
C THR A 35 8.29 -18.34 -12.72
N PHE A 36 7.36 -17.60 -12.13
CA PHE A 36 5.95 -17.56 -12.56
C PHE A 36 5.53 -16.11 -12.81
N TYR A 37 4.82 -15.88 -13.92
CA TYR A 37 4.19 -14.59 -14.24
C TYR A 37 2.80 -14.52 -13.62
N TRP A 38 2.44 -13.38 -13.01
CA TRP A 38 1.14 -13.18 -12.36
C TRP A 38 0.51 -11.83 -12.74
N CYS A 39 -0.80 -11.85 -13.00
CA CYS A 39 -1.67 -10.67 -13.11
C CYS A 39 -2.50 -10.59 -11.83
N VAL A 40 -2.54 -9.42 -11.17
CA VAL A 40 -3.20 -9.23 -9.88
C VAL A 40 -4.06 -7.97 -9.90
N GLU A 41 -5.28 -8.08 -9.37
CA GLU A 41 -6.25 -7.00 -9.20
C GLU A 41 -6.65 -6.91 -7.70
N ILE A 42 -6.79 -5.70 -7.14
CA ILE A 42 -6.66 -5.42 -5.69
C ILE A 42 -7.85 -4.57 -5.17
N ASN A 43 -8.46 -4.88 -3.99
CA ASN A 43 -9.38 -3.97 -3.23
C ASN A 43 -9.81 -4.36 -1.78
N ALA A 44 -10.24 -3.39 -0.95
CA ALA A 44 -10.14 -3.37 0.54
C ALA A 44 -11.43 -3.23 1.44
N TYR A 45 -11.37 -3.70 2.72
CA TYR A 45 -11.97 -3.22 4.03
C TYR A 45 -12.56 -4.28 5.02
N ASN A 46 -11.89 -4.57 6.16
CA ASN A 46 -12.40 -4.74 7.56
C ASN A 46 -11.38 -5.50 8.44
N SER A 47 -11.37 -5.22 9.75
CA SER A 47 -10.36 -5.66 10.72
C SER A 47 -10.67 -6.97 11.45
N ASP A 48 -10.73 -8.07 10.70
CA ASP A 48 -10.75 -9.42 11.28
C ASP A 48 -9.89 -10.36 10.42
N ILE A 49 -9.07 -11.19 11.07
CA ILE A 49 -8.47 -12.35 10.40
C ILE A 49 -9.51 -13.44 10.31
N LYS A 50 -9.94 -13.79 9.09
CA LYS A 50 -10.87 -14.91 8.84
C LYS A 50 -10.15 -15.99 8.07
N ILE A 51 -10.20 -17.21 8.58
CA ILE A 51 -9.77 -18.42 7.89
C ILE A 51 -11.01 -19.25 7.59
N PHE A 52 -11.11 -19.76 6.38
CA PHE A 52 -12.23 -20.59 5.94
C PHE A 52 -11.75 -22.04 5.81
N LYS A 53 -12.54 -22.98 6.35
CA LYS A 53 -12.36 -24.43 6.18
C LYS A 53 -13.19 -24.88 4.97
N ARG A 54 -12.60 -25.63 4.03
CA ARG A 54 -13.37 -26.30 2.96
C ARG A 54 -12.65 -27.54 2.45
N ASP A 55 -13.44 -28.57 2.18
CA ASP A 55 -12.98 -29.81 1.56
C ASP A 55 -13.02 -29.67 0.02
N VAL A 56 -11.94 -30.08 -0.66
CA VAL A 56 -11.69 -29.79 -2.08
C VAL A 56 -12.57 -30.65 -2.99
N GLU A 57 -12.92 -31.86 -2.57
CA GLU A 57 -13.71 -32.79 -3.41
C GLU A 57 -15.20 -32.46 -3.44
N LYS A 58 -15.75 -31.93 -2.34
CA LYS A 58 -17.18 -31.58 -2.23
C LYS A 58 -17.60 -30.39 -3.10
N PHE A 59 -16.64 -29.51 -3.42
CA PHE A 59 -16.88 -28.29 -4.21
C PHE A 59 -17.19 -28.55 -5.69
N ARG A 60 -16.88 -29.75 -6.21
CA ARG A 60 -17.17 -30.08 -7.62
C ARG A 60 -18.65 -30.39 -7.90
N HIS A 61 -19.43 -30.69 -6.86
CA HIS A 61 -20.81 -31.19 -7.02
C HIS A 61 -21.91 -30.36 -6.33
N GLU A 62 -21.59 -29.44 -5.42
CA GLU A 62 -22.57 -28.66 -4.67
C GLU A 62 -22.42 -27.15 -4.93
N THR A 63 -22.97 -26.65 -6.05
CA THR A 63 -23.06 -25.20 -6.35
C THR A 63 -24.45 -24.61 -6.12
N GLN A 64 -25.30 -25.22 -5.28
CA GLN A 64 -26.65 -24.70 -5.01
C GLN A 64 -27.13 -24.59 -3.56
N ASN A 65 -26.39 -25.04 -2.54
CA ASN A 65 -26.82 -24.84 -1.14
C ASN A 65 -25.68 -24.32 -0.25
N ASP A 66 -25.91 -23.17 0.38
CA ASP A 66 -24.97 -22.42 1.20
C ASP A 66 -25.02 -22.87 2.68
N ASP A 67 -24.16 -23.81 3.05
CA ASP A 67 -23.76 -24.03 4.45
C ASP A 67 -22.24 -23.79 4.59
N LEU A 68 -21.88 -22.54 4.85
CA LEU A 68 -20.50 -22.14 5.19
C LEU A 68 -20.34 -22.14 6.71
N GLU A 69 -19.66 -23.15 7.26
CA GLU A 69 -19.20 -23.10 8.66
C GLU A 69 -18.16 -21.97 8.83
N ARG A 70 -18.47 -21.00 9.68
CA ARG A 70 -17.54 -19.93 10.06
C ARG A 70 -16.53 -20.48 11.07
N VAL A 71 -15.24 -20.46 10.72
CA VAL A 71 -14.20 -20.58 11.75
C VAL A 71 -14.17 -19.26 12.53
N HIS A 72 -14.50 -19.33 13.83
CA HIS A 72 -14.53 -18.22 14.80
C HIS A 72 -13.16 -17.49 14.89
N PRO A 73 -13.01 -16.31 15.54
CA PRO A 73 -11.86 -15.39 15.50
C PRO A 73 -10.66 -15.88 16.34
N ILE A 74 -10.33 -17.16 16.17
CA ILE A 74 -9.32 -17.89 16.92
C ILE A 74 -7.92 -17.40 16.53
N LEU A 75 -7.63 -17.11 15.27
CA LEU A 75 -6.27 -16.73 14.88
C LEU A 75 -5.74 -15.42 15.51
N ALA A 76 -6.58 -14.42 15.74
CA ALA A 76 -6.14 -13.16 16.34
C ALA A 76 -5.67 -13.35 17.80
N LYS A 77 -6.31 -14.26 18.55
CA LYS A 77 -5.87 -14.67 19.89
C LYS A 77 -4.66 -15.63 19.86
N TYR A 78 -4.49 -16.37 18.76
CA TYR A 78 -3.52 -17.47 18.68
C TYR A 78 -2.14 -17.03 18.19
N ILE A 79 -2.05 -15.98 17.36
CA ILE A 79 -0.77 -15.41 16.90
C ILE A 79 0.02 -14.80 18.07
N GLN A 80 -0.62 -14.46 19.19
CA GLN A 80 0.05 -13.94 20.38
C GLN A 80 0.72 -15.01 21.25
N SER A 81 0.51 -16.31 20.98
CA SER A 81 1.10 -17.40 21.77
C SER A 81 2.10 -18.21 20.95
N PRO A 82 3.39 -18.31 21.37
CA PRO A 82 4.39 -19.14 20.70
C PRO A 82 4.06 -20.64 20.70
N TYR A 83 3.03 -21.09 21.43
CA TYR A 83 2.62 -22.50 21.53
C TYR A 83 1.75 -23.03 20.38
N ASN A 84 1.33 -22.20 19.41
CA ASN A 84 0.33 -22.59 18.41
C ASN A 84 0.87 -22.94 17.01
N ILE A 85 2.19 -23.12 16.83
CA ILE A 85 2.78 -23.53 15.54
C ILE A 85 2.51 -24.99 15.18
N ASN A 86 2.35 -25.87 16.17
CA ASN A 86 1.95 -27.26 15.90
C ASN A 86 0.59 -27.32 15.21
N ILE A 87 -0.26 -26.30 15.41
CA ILE A 87 -1.53 -26.14 14.71
C ILE A 87 -1.27 -25.73 13.25
N LEU A 88 -0.40 -24.75 12.94
CA LEU A 88 -0.10 -24.43 11.54
C LEU A 88 0.54 -25.60 10.78
N LYS A 89 1.40 -26.39 11.44
CA LYS A 89 1.97 -27.62 10.87
C LYS A 89 0.91 -28.70 10.66
N SER A 90 0.05 -28.96 11.64
CA SER A 90 -1.05 -29.91 11.49
C SER A 90 -2.03 -29.46 10.39
N TYR A 91 -2.27 -28.16 10.27
CA TYR A 91 -3.08 -27.61 9.19
C TYR A 91 -2.42 -27.78 7.81
N HIS A 92 -1.09 -27.71 7.69
CA HIS A 92 -0.43 -27.97 6.41
C HIS A 92 -0.49 -29.46 6.02
N GLU A 93 -0.52 -30.35 7.00
CA GLU A 93 -0.69 -31.80 6.78
C GLU A 93 -2.14 -32.15 6.41
N GLU A 94 -3.11 -31.43 6.97
CA GLU A 94 -4.55 -31.68 6.78
C GLU A 94 -5.16 -30.89 5.60
N TYR A 95 -4.62 -29.70 5.27
CA TYR A 95 -5.23 -28.79 4.29
C TYR A 95 -4.27 -28.47 3.15
N SER A 96 -4.76 -28.70 1.92
CA SER A 96 -4.02 -28.36 0.69
C SER A 96 -4.14 -26.88 0.30
N VAL A 97 -5.07 -26.14 0.89
CA VAL A 97 -5.41 -24.76 0.53
C VAL A 97 -5.61 -23.92 1.78
N LEU A 98 -4.94 -22.77 1.84
CA LEU A 98 -5.06 -21.80 2.92
C LEU A 98 -5.59 -20.47 2.39
N TYR A 99 -6.73 -20.02 2.95
CA TYR A 99 -7.31 -18.71 2.66
C TYR A 99 -7.01 -17.75 3.81
N ILE A 100 -6.32 -16.65 3.50
CA ILE A 100 -6.01 -15.59 4.47
C ILE A 100 -6.71 -14.30 4.07
N GLN A 101 -7.47 -13.74 5.01
CA GLN A 101 -7.98 -12.38 4.94
C GLN A 101 -7.38 -11.57 6.09
N THR A 102 -6.72 -10.45 5.81
CA THR A 102 -6.22 -9.52 6.83
C THR A 102 -6.20 -8.11 6.28
N ASN A 103 -6.45 -7.12 7.14
CA ASN A 103 -6.25 -5.71 6.84
C ASN A 103 -5.16 -5.08 7.74
N ASN A 104 -4.60 -5.87 8.67
CA ASN A 104 -3.65 -5.40 9.65
C ASN A 104 -2.27 -5.79 9.17
N ILE A 105 -1.53 -4.83 8.62
CA ILE A 105 -0.16 -5.05 8.14
C ILE A 105 0.81 -5.45 9.27
N ALA A 106 0.50 -5.16 10.53
CA ALA A 106 1.35 -5.54 11.67
C ALA A 106 1.46 -7.08 11.84
N TYR A 107 0.59 -7.86 11.19
CA TYR A 107 0.74 -9.32 11.18
C TYR A 107 2.07 -9.78 10.54
N PHE A 108 2.66 -8.99 9.65
CA PHE A 108 3.95 -9.29 9.04
C PHE A 108 5.07 -9.34 10.09
N ASP A 109 5.06 -8.44 11.08
CA ASP A 109 6.06 -8.45 12.16
C ASP A 109 5.96 -9.72 13.00
N LEU A 110 4.72 -10.12 13.31
CA LEU A 110 4.46 -11.34 14.08
C LEU A 110 4.93 -12.58 13.32
N ILE A 111 4.66 -12.64 12.01
CA ILE A 111 5.07 -13.75 11.16
C ILE A 111 6.59 -13.77 10.99
N ALA A 112 7.22 -12.63 10.69
CA ALA A 112 8.65 -12.57 10.39
C ALA A 112 9.53 -12.87 11.61
N ARG A 113 9.01 -12.70 12.83
CA ARG A 113 9.69 -13.08 14.09
C ARG A 113 9.62 -14.58 14.39
N TYR A 114 8.89 -15.36 13.60
CA TYR A 114 8.85 -16.81 13.77
C TYR A 114 10.22 -17.44 13.46
N PRO A 115 10.81 -18.27 14.35
CA PRO A 115 12.20 -18.73 14.21
C PRO A 115 12.56 -19.38 12.87
N GLU A 116 11.69 -20.22 12.30
CA GLU A 116 11.99 -20.87 11.02
C GLU A 116 11.95 -19.89 9.85
N LEU A 117 10.96 -18.98 9.83
CA LEU A 117 10.89 -17.97 8.80
C LEU A 117 12.04 -16.97 8.94
N TYR A 118 12.34 -16.56 10.17
CA TYR A 118 13.50 -15.74 10.47
C TYR A 118 14.79 -16.40 9.96
N LYS A 119 15.00 -17.69 10.24
CA LYS A 119 16.17 -18.42 9.75
C LYS A 119 16.28 -18.35 8.23
N SER A 120 15.17 -18.48 7.49
CA SER A 120 15.14 -18.27 6.04
C SER A 120 15.48 -16.83 5.64
N LEU A 121 14.91 -15.84 6.31
CA LEU A 121 15.18 -14.41 6.07
C LEU A 121 16.66 -14.05 6.34
N PHE A 122 17.21 -14.53 7.45
CA PHE A 122 18.61 -14.36 7.83
C PHE A 122 19.54 -15.03 6.81
N ASN A 123 19.26 -16.28 6.44
CA ASN A 123 20.11 -17.02 5.50
C ASN A 123 20.13 -16.38 4.10
N ARG A 124 18.97 -15.89 3.62
CA ARG A 124 18.83 -15.35 2.27
C ARG A 124 19.22 -13.87 2.15
N PHE A 125 18.81 -13.05 3.12
CA PHE A 125 18.95 -11.59 3.06
C PHE A 125 19.90 -11.03 4.11
N ARG A 126 20.49 -11.87 4.97
CA ARG A 126 21.38 -11.46 6.08
C ARG A 126 20.72 -10.46 7.05
N LEU A 127 19.38 -10.51 7.14
CA LEU A 127 18.61 -9.70 8.08
C LEU A 127 18.76 -10.27 9.48
N LYS A 128 19.30 -9.48 10.40
CA LYS A 128 19.37 -9.81 11.83
C LYS A 128 18.01 -9.65 12.50
N GLN A 129 17.82 -10.25 13.66
CA GLN A 129 16.53 -10.26 14.36
C GLN A 129 16.07 -8.85 14.76
N GLU A 130 16.99 -8.00 15.16
CA GLU A 130 16.77 -6.58 15.47
C GLU A 130 16.36 -5.75 14.24
N HIS A 131 16.49 -6.29 13.03
CA HIS A 131 16.04 -5.66 11.78
C HIS A 131 14.69 -6.20 11.30
N ILE A 132 14.07 -7.13 12.04
CA ILE A 132 12.74 -7.68 11.71
C ILE A 132 11.65 -6.75 12.24
N HIS A 133 11.50 -5.64 11.53
CA HIS A 133 10.44 -4.67 11.73
C HIS A 133 9.78 -4.36 10.40
N ILE A 134 8.48 -4.04 10.43
CA ILE A 134 7.70 -3.80 9.22
C ILE A 134 8.32 -2.71 8.36
N ILE A 135 8.93 -1.72 9.00
CA ILE A 135 9.62 -0.63 8.32
C ILE A 135 10.80 -1.11 7.45
N THR A 136 11.51 -2.15 7.87
CA THR A 136 12.64 -2.72 7.14
C THR A 136 12.19 -3.76 6.13
N LEU A 137 11.19 -4.56 6.51
CA LEU A 137 10.71 -5.67 5.70
C LEU A 137 9.78 -5.22 4.57
N TYR A 138 8.95 -4.20 4.81
CA TYR A 138 7.97 -3.73 3.84
C TYR A 138 8.60 -3.25 2.53
N PRO A 139 9.66 -2.41 2.53
CA PRO A 139 10.33 -2.01 1.29
C PRO A 139 10.88 -3.21 0.53
N LEU A 140 11.57 -4.12 1.23
CA LEU A 140 12.12 -5.33 0.63
C LEU A 140 11.03 -6.17 -0.05
N PHE A 141 9.92 -6.41 0.65
CA PHE A 141 8.83 -7.21 0.09
C PHE A 141 8.12 -6.49 -1.04
N TYR A 142 7.94 -5.19 -0.92
CA TYR A 142 7.36 -4.41 -2.00
C TYR A 142 8.21 -4.55 -3.27
N GLU A 143 9.52 -4.34 -3.17
CA GLU A 143 10.43 -4.42 -4.31
C GLU A 143 10.54 -5.84 -4.89
N LEU A 144 10.35 -6.89 -4.10
CA LEU A 144 10.34 -8.26 -4.60
C LEU A 144 9.03 -8.66 -5.27
N LEU A 145 7.90 -8.21 -4.72
CA LEU A 145 6.57 -8.69 -5.09
C LEU A 145 5.88 -7.81 -6.13
N ILE A 146 6.10 -6.50 -6.06
CA ILE A 146 5.37 -5.51 -6.83
C ILE A 146 6.30 -4.96 -7.90
N LYS A 147 6.03 -5.35 -9.14
CA LYS A 147 6.69 -4.80 -10.33
C LYS A 147 5.66 -4.11 -11.20
N LEU A 148 5.99 -2.90 -11.64
CA LEU A 148 5.18 -2.21 -12.63
C LEU A 148 5.21 -3.01 -13.93
N LYS A 149 4.06 -3.10 -14.60
CA LYS A 149 4.02 -3.60 -15.97
C LYS A 149 4.81 -2.65 -16.88
N PRO A 150 5.37 -3.11 -18.01
CA PRO A 150 6.21 -2.29 -18.88
C PRO A 150 5.58 -0.93 -19.24
N HIS A 151 4.29 -0.89 -19.56
CA HIS A 151 3.60 0.36 -19.93
C HIS A 151 3.44 1.33 -18.74
N LEU A 152 3.31 0.81 -17.52
CA LEU A 152 3.29 1.64 -16.30
C LEU A 152 4.69 2.11 -15.92
N GLN A 153 5.69 1.24 -16.07
CA GLN A 153 7.08 1.62 -15.87
C GLN A 153 7.46 2.75 -16.81
N GLU A 154 7.09 2.66 -18.10
CA GLU A 154 7.34 3.73 -19.07
C GLU A 154 6.62 5.04 -18.69
N LYS A 155 5.35 4.98 -18.28
CA LYS A 155 4.63 6.16 -17.76
C LYS A 155 5.34 6.76 -16.55
N PHE A 156 5.86 5.92 -15.66
CA PHE A 156 6.57 6.33 -14.45
C PHE A 156 7.93 6.96 -14.78
N ASP A 157 8.70 6.36 -15.68
CA ASP A 157 10.03 6.84 -16.08
C ASP A 157 9.95 8.22 -16.74
N ARG A 158 8.89 8.49 -17.51
CA ARG A 158 8.60 9.81 -18.09
C ARG A 158 8.41 10.92 -17.07
N LEU A 159 8.04 10.59 -15.82
CA LEU A 159 7.95 11.57 -14.74
C LEU A 159 9.35 12.06 -14.31
N ASN A 160 10.42 11.35 -14.69
CA ASN A 160 11.81 11.68 -14.38
C ASN A 160 12.05 11.94 -12.87
N LEU A 161 11.41 11.15 -12.00
CA LEU A 161 11.53 11.28 -10.54
C LEU A 161 12.89 10.81 -10.01
N HIS A 162 13.50 9.86 -10.73
CA HIS A 162 14.72 9.14 -10.34
C HIS A 162 16.03 9.79 -10.74
N LYS A 163 15.99 10.79 -11.62
CA LYS A 163 17.21 11.40 -12.14
C LYS A 163 17.84 12.26 -11.04
N TYR A 164 18.68 11.63 -10.24
CA TYR A 164 19.92 12.24 -9.78
C TYR A 164 20.70 12.64 -11.04
N PRO A 165 21.30 13.84 -11.10
CA PRO A 165 22.01 14.30 -12.27
C PRO A 165 23.32 13.53 -12.38
N GLN A 166 23.31 12.48 -13.18
CA GLN A 166 24.54 11.88 -13.71
C GLN A 166 24.62 12.08 -15.22
N ASP A 167 23.48 12.11 -15.93
CA ASP A 167 23.47 12.04 -17.41
C ASP A 167 22.60 13.10 -18.14
N MET A 168 22.20 14.18 -17.47
CA MET A 168 21.62 15.32 -18.18
C MET A 168 22.36 16.58 -17.76
N ASN A 169 22.87 17.35 -18.75
CA ASN A 169 23.42 18.71 -18.62
C ASN A 169 22.36 19.74 -18.16
N ILE A 170 21.49 19.32 -17.24
CA ILE A 170 20.50 20.15 -16.58
C ILE A 170 20.93 20.12 -15.12
N ASP A 171 21.40 21.26 -14.61
CA ASP A 171 21.73 21.52 -13.20
C ASP A 171 20.52 21.40 -12.24
N ASP A 172 19.58 20.51 -12.52
CA ASP A 172 18.34 20.34 -11.77
C ASP A 172 18.50 19.25 -10.70
N ASP A 173 19.40 19.51 -9.76
CA ASP A 173 19.52 18.83 -8.46
C ASP A 173 18.32 19.16 -7.53
N SER A 174 17.20 19.64 -8.09
CA SER A 174 16.10 20.11 -7.28
C SER A 174 15.39 18.95 -6.57
N PRO A 175 15.22 19.06 -5.24
CA PRO A 175 14.60 18.00 -4.47
C PRO A 175 13.13 17.84 -4.88
N LEU A 176 12.68 16.58 -4.94
CA LEU A 176 11.27 16.24 -5.09
C LEU A 176 10.55 16.39 -3.73
N LEU A 177 9.66 17.38 -3.64
CA LEU A 177 8.81 17.66 -2.49
C LEU A 177 7.41 17.08 -2.75
N CYS A 178 6.87 16.32 -1.81
CA CYS A 178 5.60 15.64 -2.01
C CYS A 178 4.54 15.99 -0.98
N GLY A 179 3.30 16.08 -1.45
CA GLY A 179 2.12 16.18 -0.60
C GLY A 179 1.14 15.05 -0.89
N HIS A 180 0.77 14.28 0.14
CA HIS A 180 -0.37 13.35 0.08
C HIS A 180 -1.50 13.83 0.98
N LEU A 181 -2.53 14.38 0.34
CA LEU A 181 -3.67 15.01 1.00
C LEU A 181 -4.92 14.14 0.83
N ARG A 182 -5.21 13.28 1.83
CA ARG A 182 -6.52 12.63 1.98
C ARG A 182 -7.39 13.52 2.87
N ILE A 183 -8.24 14.33 2.25
CA ILE A 183 -9.13 15.26 2.96
C ILE A 183 -10.55 14.71 3.07
N GLY A 184 -10.96 13.86 2.13
CA GLY A 184 -12.37 13.54 1.87
C GLY A 184 -12.81 14.14 0.54
N ARG A 185 -14.13 14.21 0.31
CA ARG A 185 -14.74 14.77 -0.91
C ARG A 185 -14.24 14.12 -2.21
N ASN A 186 -14.01 12.82 -2.18
CA ASN A 186 -13.62 12.12 -3.40
C ASN A 186 -14.71 12.28 -4.49
N PRO A 187 -14.36 12.75 -5.70
CA PRO A 187 -15.33 12.95 -6.78
C PRO A 187 -16.15 11.69 -7.13
N SER A 188 -15.53 10.51 -6.97
CA SER A 188 -16.16 9.22 -7.22
C SER A 188 -17.10 8.77 -6.08
N ASN A 189 -16.97 9.33 -4.88
CA ASN A 189 -17.80 9.00 -3.72
C ASN A 189 -18.51 10.26 -3.16
N PRO A 190 -19.75 10.55 -3.61
CA PRO A 190 -20.50 11.74 -3.18
C PRO A 190 -20.77 11.83 -1.66
N LYS A 191 -20.64 10.72 -0.93
CA LYS A 191 -20.84 10.67 0.54
C LYS A 191 -19.52 10.79 1.32
N ASP A 192 -18.40 11.02 0.64
CA ASP A 192 -17.09 11.20 1.27
C ASP A 192 -17.03 12.57 1.95
N VAL A 193 -17.33 12.61 3.24
CA VAL A 193 -17.24 13.84 4.03
C VAL A 193 -15.78 14.23 4.28
N VAL A 194 -15.57 15.51 4.59
CA VAL A 194 -14.26 15.98 5.06
C VAL A 194 -13.96 15.30 6.39
N PHE A 195 -12.77 14.71 6.53
CA PHE A 195 -12.36 14.17 7.81
C PHE A 195 -12.13 15.31 8.81
N PRO A 196 -12.55 15.14 10.08
CA PRO A 196 -12.27 16.12 11.12
C PRO A 196 -10.80 16.53 11.16
N HIS A 197 -10.54 17.80 11.49
CA HIS A 197 -9.20 18.35 11.66
C HIS A 197 -8.37 18.43 10.35
N ARG A 198 -9.00 18.33 9.17
CA ARG A 198 -8.34 18.42 7.84
C ARG A 198 -8.85 19.55 6.97
N GLU A 199 -9.71 20.41 7.52
CA GLU A 199 -10.37 21.50 6.79
C GLU A 199 -9.37 22.48 6.19
N SER A 200 -8.25 22.73 6.89
CA SER A 200 -7.18 23.63 6.43
C SER A 200 -6.00 22.91 5.77
N MET A 201 -6.05 21.58 5.61
CA MET A 201 -4.92 20.78 5.14
C MET A 201 -4.44 21.23 3.77
N ASN A 202 -5.36 21.50 2.83
CA ASN A 202 -5.03 21.95 1.48
C ASN A 202 -4.17 23.22 1.50
N THR A 203 -4.59 24.26 2.21
CA THR A 203 -3.87 25.54 2.27
C THR A 203 -2.57 25.41 3.05
N THR A 204 -2.57 24.73 4.18
CA THR A 204 -1.40 24.60 5.05
C THR A 204 -0.29 23.80 4.37
N VAL A 205 -0.62 22.63 3.82
CA VAL A 205 0.37 21.77 3.15
C VAL A 205 0.88 22.40 1.85
N LEU A 206 0.00 22.96 1.02
CA LEU A 206 0.44 23.58 -0.24
C LEU A 206 1.30 24.82 0.00
N LYS A 207 0.99 25.66 1.01
CA LYS A 207 1.86 26.78 1.41
C LYS A 207 3.24 26.32 1.90
N PHE A 208 3.27 25.25 2.70
CA PHE A 208 4.53 24.67 3.20
C PHE A 208 5.41 24.14 2.05
N LEU A 209 4.82 23.51 1.04
CA LEU A 209 5.56 23.05 -0.14
C LEU A 209 5.99 24.22 -1.04
N LEU A 210 5.13 25.25 -1.17
CA LEU A 210 5.41 26.45 -1.96
C LEU A 210 6.61 27.24 -1.43
N SER A 211 6.78 27.30 -0.11
CA SER A 211 7.87 28.04 0.55
C SER A 211 9.25 27.39 0.44
N ARG A 212 9.38 26.26 -0.27
CA ARG A 212 10.63 25.51 -0.41
C ARG A 212 11.00 25.42 -1.88
N PRO A 213 12.30 25.48 -2.24
CA PRO A 213 12.74 25.20 -3.60
C PRO A 213 12.59 23.70 -3.90
N GLY A 214 12.25 23.35 -5.14
CA GLY A 214 12.07 21.96 -5.54
C GLY A 214 10.90 21.73 -6.48
N ARG A 215 10.93 20.59 -7.15
CA ARG A 215 9.79 20.03 -7.89
C ARG A 215 8.75 19.52 -6.88
N VAL A 216 7.48 19.64 -7.21
CA VAL A 216 6.37 19.36 -6.30
C VAL A 216 5.48 18.28 -6.91
N PHE A 217 5.27 17.19 -6.19
CA PHE A 217 4.31 16.16 -6.54
C PHE A 217 3.14 16.16 -5.54
N ILE A 218 1.92 16.24 -6.03
CA ILE A 218 0.71 16.20 -5.20
C ILE A 218 -0.16 15.00 -5.59
N THR A 219 -0.44 14.14 -4.63
CA THR A 219 -1.53 13.16 -4.72
C THR A 219 -2.62 13.54 -3.73
N THR A 220 -3.88 13.39 -4.15
CA THR A 220 -5.02 13.76 -3.34
C THR A 220 -6.26 13.02 -3.80
N ASP A 221 -7.20 12.87 -2.88
CA ASP A 221 -8.56 12.42 -3.13
C ASP A 221 -9.49 13.55 -3.59
N SER A 222 -9.06 14.82 -3.61
CA SER A 222 -9.92 15.97 -3.86
C SER A 222 -9.55 16.71 -5.15
N GLY A 223 -10.52 16.85 -6.06
CA GLY A 223 -10.35 17.64 -7.29
C GLY A 223 -10.06 19.12 -7.01
N GLU A 224 -10.63 19.69 -5.94
CA GLU A 224 -10.38 21.08 -5.52
C GLU A 224 -8.90 21.31 -5.16
N VAL A 225 -8.29 20.34 -4.46
CA VAL A 225 -6.88 20.37 -4.07
C VAL A 225 -5.98 20.31 -5.29
N GLN A 226 -6.30 19.43 -6.25
CA GLN A 226 -5.53 19.33 -7.49
C GLN A 226 -5.58 20.63 -8.29
N GLN A 227 -6.76 21.25 -8.43
CA GLN A 227 -6.90 22.54 -9.10
C GLN A 227 -6.14 23.67 -8.39
N LEU A 228 -6.17 23.69 -7.07
CA LEU A 228 -5.42 24.67 -6.28
C LEU A 228 -3.90 24.49 -6.45
N ALA A 229 -3.41 23.25 -6.42
CA ALA A 229 -2.01 22.94 -6.67
C ALA A 229 -1.55 23.44 -8.05
N ARG A 230 -2.34 23.17 -9.11
CA ARG A 230 -2.07 23.71 -10.45
C ARG A 230 -1.93 25.23 -10.45
N LYS A 231 -2.84 25.95 -9.79
CA LYS A 231 -2.77 27.42 -9.72
C LYS A 231 -1.54 27.92 -8.96
N LEU A 232 -1.15 27.25 -7.88
CA LEU A 232 -0.03 27.68 -7.04
C LEU A 232 1.34 27.40 -7.67
N PHE A 233 1.48 26.25 -8.33
CA PHE A 233 2.73 25.74 -8.88
C PHE A 233 2.84 25.84 -10.41
N ALA A 234 1.87 26.47 -11.07
CA ALA A 234 1.92 26.80 -12.50
C ALA A 234 3.14 27.66 -12.84
N THR A 235 3.52 27.62 -14.11
CA THR A 235 4.49 28.55 -14.71
C THR A 235 4.12 29.99 -14.40
N LYS A 236 5.07 30.72 -13.82
CA LYS A 236 4.99 32.16 -13.56
C LYS A 236 6.27 32.80 -14.08
N ASN A 237 6.15 33.97 -14.69
CA ASN A 237 7.30 34.79 -15.08
C ASN A 237 8.37 34.04 -15.90
N ASN A 238 7.94 33.22 -16.88
CA ASN A 238 8.80 32.35 -17.70
C ASN A 238 9.52 31.22 -16.95
N GLU A 239 9.24 31.00 -15.67
CA GLU A 239 9.76 29.83 -14.94
C GLU A 239 8.95 28.56 -15.29
N PRO A 240 9.61 27.42 -15.50
CA PRO A 240 8.91 26.16 -15.73
C PRO A 240 8.02 25.81 -14.53
N SER A 241 6.90 25.13 -14.79
CA SER A 241 6.04 24.67 -13.71
C SER A 241 6.82 23.73 -12.80
N ARG A 242 6.67 23.93 -11.49
CA ARG A 242 7.25 23.05 -10.47
C ARG A 242 6.39 21.82 -10.22
N LEU A 243 5.16 21.78 -10.73
CA LEU A 243 4.21 20.71 -10.45
C LEU A 243 4.46 19.50 -11.36
N ILE A 244 4.63 18.33 -10.75
CA ILE A 244 4.61 17.04 -11.43
C ILE A 244 3.22 16.45 -11.27
N GLU A 245 2.57 16.15 -12.38
CA GLU A 245 1.24 15.55 -12.40
C GLU A 245 1.25 14.17 -13.06
N ILE A 246 0.51 13.25 -12.48
CA ILE A 246 0.14 11.98 -13.10
C ILE A 246 -1.30 12.12 -13.57
N ASN A 247 -1.48 12.08 -14.89
CA ASN A 247 -2.80 12.14 -15.52
C ASN A 247 -3.66 10.94 -15.12
N GLY A 248 -4.95 11.20 -14.93
CA GLY A 248 -5.95 10.18 -14.63
C GLY A 248 -7.02 10.69 -13.67
N THR A 249 -8.09 9.91 -13.56
CA THR A 249 -9.22 10.24 -12.68
C THR A 249 -8.88 9.95 -11.21
N ILE A 250 -9.29 10.86 -10.31
CA ILE A 250 -9.24 10.62 -8.87
C ILE A 250 -10.43 9.74 -8.50
N ALA A 251 -10.18 8.48 -8.11
CA ALA A 251 -11.25 7.54 -7.80
C ALA A 251 -10.90 6.64 -6.60
N HIS A 252 -11.94 6.20 -5.88
CA HIS A 252 -11.86 5.10 -4.93
C HIS A 252 -11.96 3.77 -5.68
N ILE A 253 -10.80 3.14 -5.94
CA ILE A 253 -10.75 1.82 -6.60
C ILE A 253 -11.62 0.82 -5.83
N ASP A 254 -11.70 0.94 -4.50
CA ASP A 254 -12.41 0.01 -3.61
C ASP A 254 -13.93 0.10 -3.62
N ARG A 255 -14.51 1.16 -4.21
CA ARG A 255 -15.93 1.47 -4.08
C ARG A 255 -16.68 1.52 -5.40
N ASP A 256 -16.04 1.97 -6.47
CA ASP A 256 -16.75 2.22 -7.73
C ASP A 256 -16.52 1.16 -8.79
N TRP A 257 -17.29 0.08 -8.68
CA TRP A 257 -17.29 -1.02 -9.65
C TRP A 257 -17.73 -0.58 -11.05
N ASN A 258 -18.52 0.50 -11.13
CA ASN A 258 -18.98 1.09 -12.39
C ASN A 258 -17.94 2.07 -12.99
N TYR A 259 -16.94 2.49 -12.22
CA TYR A 259 -15.83 3.38 -12.65
C TYR A 259 -14.46 2.70 -12.52
N LEU A 260 -14.40 1.36 -12.49
CA LEU A 260 -13.17 0.58 -12.60
C LEU A 260 -12.57 0.69 -14.01
N GLY A 261 -12.27 1.91 -14.44
CA GLY A 261 -11.34 2.12 -15.53
C GLY A 261 -9.97 1.70 -15.03
N CYS A 262 -9.29 0.83 -15.80
CA CYS A 262 -7.88 0.52 -15.58
C CYS A 262 -7.07 1.79 -15.31
N GLU A 263 -7.40 2.90 -15.98
CA GLU A 263 -6.79 4.22 -15.79
C GLU A 263 -6.74 4.70 -14.34
N SER A 264 -7.83 4.58 -13.57
CA SER A 264 -7.87 5.02 -12.16
C SER A 264 -6.97 4.17 -11.27
N LEU A 265 -6.94 2.86 -11.52
CA LEU A 265 -6.03 1.93 -10.84
C LEU A 265 -4.58 2.24 -11.20
N GLU A 266 -4.29 2.43 -12.49
CA GLU A 266 -2.97 2.80 -12.98
C GLU A 266 -2.48 4.11 -12.35
N LYS A 267 -3.32 5.15 -12.35
CA LYS A 267 -3.02 6.43 -11.71
C LYS A 267 -2.69 6.25 -10.22
N THR A 268 -3.50 5.49 -9.49
CA THR A 268 -3.29 5.27 -8.05
C THR A 268 -1.99 4.51 -7.77
N ILE A 269 -1.66 3.50 -8.59
CA ILE A 269 -0.39 2.79 -8.51
C ILE A 269 0.77 3.76 -8.76
N LEU A 270 0.69 4.57 -9.81
CA LEU A 270 1.74 5.53 -10.16
C LEU A 270 1.89 6.62 -9.06
N ASP A 271 0.79 7.13 -8.51
CA ASP A 271 0.81 8.08 -7.38
C ASP A 271 1.51 7.46 -6.16
N PHE A 272 1.19 6.20 -5.85
CA PHE A 272 1.80 5.47 -4.73
C PHE A 272 3.30 5.29 -4.95
N HIS A 273 3.70 4.95 -6.18
CA HIS A 273 5.11 4.84 -6.55
C HIS A 273 5.82 6.19 -6.50
N ALA A 274 5.20 7.27 -6.99
CA ALA A 274 5.83 8.59 -7.00
C ALA A 274 6.13 9.06 -5.57
N LEU A 275 5.23 8.78 -4.62
CA LEU A 275 5.42 9.13 -3.22
C LEU A 275 6.64 8.50 -2.56
N SER A 276 7.09 7.34 -3.03
CA SER A 276 8.26 6.67 -2.44
C SER A 276 9.59 7.26 -2.90
N TYR A 277 9.60 8.20 -3.84
CA TYR A 277 10.82 8.86 -4.36
C TYR A 277 11.01 10.28 -3.84
N CYS A 278 10.17 10.70 -2.89
CA CYS A 278 10.22 12.05 -2.37
C CYS A 278 11.42 12.25 -1.45
N HIS A 279 12.09 13.38 -1.61
CA HIS A 279 13.15 13.84 -0.72
C HIS A 279 12.53 14.42 0.56
N LEU A 280 11.42 15.14 0.41
CA LEU A 280 10.57 15.60 1.50
C LEU A 280 9.14 15.16 1.24
N ALA A 281 8.44 14.66 2.26
CA ALA A 281 7.04 14.27 2.13
C ALA A 281 6.18 14.81 3.28
N VAL A 282 5.05 15.42 2.94
CA VAL A 282 3.97 15.74 3.89
C VAL A 282 2.80 14.80 3.62
N ILE A 283 2.50 13.91 4.55
CA ILE A 283 1.42 12.93 4.42
C ILE A 283 0.26 13.25 5.37
N SER A 284 -0.95 12.95 4.92
CA SER A 284 -2.13 12.85 5.80
C SER A 284 -2.13 11.52 6.56
N LYS A 285 -2.90 11.45 7.66
CA LYS A 285 -3.18 10.21 8.40
C LYS A 285 -4.03 9.25 7.55
N SER A 286 -3.34 8.49 6.70
CA SER A 286 -3.89 7.47 5.81
C SER A 286 -2.83 6.41 5.51
N SER A 287 -3.25 5.15 5.40
CA SER A 287 -2.35 4.03 5.09
C SER A 287 -1.67 4.20 3.73
N PHE A 288 -2.30 4.86 2.77
CA PHE A 288 -1.72 5.08 1.43
C PHE A 288 -0.40 5.86 1.53
N GLY A 289 -0.44 7.05 2.12
CA GLY A 289 0.75 7.89 2.29
C GLY A 289 1.79 7.27 3.22
N HIS A 290 1.35 6.61 4.30
CA HIS A 290 2.26 5.97 5.23
C HIS A 290 3.03 4.80 4.61
N LEU A 291 2.32 3.90 3.92
CA LEU A 291 2.95 2.76 3.23
C LEU A 291 3.90 3.26 2.13
N ALA A 292 3.48 4.27 1.35
CA ALA A 292 4.35 4.83 0.31
C ALA A 292 5.62 5.47 0.91
N ALA A 293 5.49 6.22 2.02
CA ALA A 293 6.64 6.79 2.72
C ALA A 293 7.57 5.72 3.30
N MET A 294 7.02 4.60 3.81
CA MET A 294 7.83 3.49 4.32
C MET A 294 8.73 2.87 3.26
N ARG A 295 8.40 2.96 1.97
CA ARG A 295 9.26 2.43 0.88
C ARG A 295 10.56 3.20 0.65
N ARG A 296 10.67 4.42 1.18
CA ARG A 296 11.88 5.24 1.04
C ARG A 296 13.04 4.53 1.75
N ILE A 297 14.27 4.72 1.25
CA ILE A 297 15.49 4.16 1.86
C ILE A 297 15.59 4.61 3.33
N ASN A 298 15.33 5.89 3.58
CA ASN A 298 15.21 6.49 4.92
C ASN A 298 13.76 6.96 5.13
N PRO A 299 12.85 6.10 5.64
CA PRO A 299 11.42 6.39 5.70
C PRO A 299 11.04 7.71 6.39
N TYR A 300 11.79 8.08 7.43
CA TYR A 300 11.51 9.24 8.29
C TYR A 300 12.31 10.49 7.94
N GLU A 301 13.31 10.38 7.05
CA GLU A 301 14.09 11.54 6.63
C GLU A 301 13.17 12.56 5.95
N GLU A 302 13.10 13.79 6.45
CA GLU A 302 12.19 14.83 5.94
C GLU A 302 10.73 14.36 5.74
N LEU A 303 10.26 13.48 6.63
CA LEU A 303 8.86 13.06 6.67
C LEU A 303 8.08 13.93 7.65
N TYR A 304 6.92 14.42 7.20
CA TYR A 304 6.00 15.20 8.00
C TYR A 304 4.60 14.60 7.92
N LEU A 305 3.87 14.66 9.02
CA LEU A 305 2.47 14.29 9.12
C LEU A 305 1.64 15.54 9.33
N TYR A 306 0.55 15.68 8.58
CA TYR A 306 -0.46 16.68 8.89
C TYR A 306 -1.42 16.15 9.96
N CYS A 307 -1.48 16.87 11.09
CA CYS A 307 -2.42 16.72 12.18
C CYS A 307 -2.59 18.08 12.86
N GLU A 308 -3.68 18.79 12.56
CA GLU A 308 -3.94 20.16 13.04
C GLU A 308 -2.75 21.12 12.80
N GLY A 309 -2.00 20.88 11.73
CA GLY A 309 -0.69 21.47 11.50
C GLY A 309 0.30 20.43 10.96
N ILE A 310 1.50 20.89 10.57
CA ILE A 310 2.54 20.00 10.03
C ILE A 310 3.52 19.65 11.14
N LYS A 311 3.65 18.35 11.43
CA LYS A 311 4.53 17.82 12.47
C LYS A 311 5.59 16.93 11.83
N LYS A 312 6.86 17.13 12.17
CA LYS A 312 7.96 16.25 11.70
C LYS A 312 7.87 14.89 12.39
N ILE A 313 8.12 13.83 11.63
CA ILE A 313 8.18 12.45 12.10
C ILE A 313 9.63 12.01 12.06
N ASN A 314 10.25 11.76 13.21
CA ASN A 314 11.65 11.35 13.27
C ASN A 314 11.82 9.84 13.34
N ASN A 315 10.79 9.12 13.82
CA ASN A 315 10.83 7.68 14.02
C ASN A 315 9.41 7.06 14.02
N ALA A 316 9.34 5.75 14.24
CA ALA A 316 8.09 5.00 14.31
C ALA A 316 7.20 5.40 15.48
N ASP A 317 7.79 5.75 16.62
CA ASP A 317 7.06 6.12 17.84
C ASP A 317 6.36 7.47 17.69
N ASP A 318 7.03 8.44 17.07
CA ASP A 318 6.43 9.71 16.65
C ASP A 318 5.20 9.43 15.79
N TYR A 319 5.34 8.61 14.74
CA TYR A 319 4.21 8.28 13.86
C TYR A 319 3.06 7.61 14.62
N ASN A 320 3.35 6.64 15.48
CA ASN A 320 2.35 5.94 16.27
C ASN A 320 1.63 6.88 17.24
N SER A 321 2.35 7.77 17.92
CA SER A 321 1.78 8.78 18.83
C SER A 321 0.73 9.63 18.12
N TYR A 322 1.04 10.12 16.91
CA TYR A 322 0.11 10.93 16.14
C TYR A 322 -1.02 10.11 15.51
N LYS A 323 -0.75 8.85 15.13
CA LYS A 323 -1.77 7.93 14.61
C LYS A 323 -2.87 7.63 15.64
N TYR A 324 -2.55 7.61 16.93
CA TYR A 324 -3.53 7.34 17.99
C TYR A 324 -4.05 8.61 18.68
N SER A 325 -3.40 9.76 18.50
CA SER A 325 -3.97 11.04 18.91
C SER A 325 -5.19 11.42 18.07
N THR A 326 -6.00 12.35 18.59
CA THR A 326 -7.28 12.83 18.03
C THR A 326 -7.16 13.61 16.71
N CYS A 327 -6.05 13.48 16.00
CA CYS A 327 -6.00 13.68 14.56
C CYS A 327 -6.90 12.66 13.80
#